data_AF-A0AAV1CI71-F1
#
_entry.id   AF-A0AAV1CI71-F1
#
_cell.length_a   1.000
_cell.length_b   1.000
_cell.length_c   1.000
_cell.angle_alpha   90.00
_cell.angle_beta   90.00
_cell.angle_gamma   90.00
#
_symmetry.space_group_name_H-M   'P 1'
#
loop_
_entity.id
_entity.type
_entity.pdbx_description
1 polymer ?
#
loop_
_entity_poly.entity_id
_entity_poly.type
_entity_poly.pdbx_seq_one_letter_code
_entity_poly.pdbx_strand_id
1 'polypeptide(L)'
;MARTSGVDLPVNDIINSIIPAHSDGRLHGLKQELIQLKKKLEDQKRRAEALKKANEDSRKDHWWKKPIEELDIEQLMMYEKALEGLVKKIHMKMKSLFIDPNNVNERTSIDVVENVKPFGGN
;
A
#
# COMPACT_ATOMS: atom_id res chain seq x y z
N MET A 1 -30.82 -55.68 34.21
CA MET A 1 -30.80 -54.20 34.07
C MET A 1 -29.51 -53.68 34.67
N ALA A 2 -28.47 -53.50 33.86
CA ALA A 2 -27.21 -52.90 34.32
C ALA A 2 -27.29 -51.39 34.12
N ARG A 3 -27.26 -50.65 35.23
CA ARG A 3 -27.19 -49.19 35.24
C ARG A 3 -25.81 -48.78 34.73
N THR A 4 -25.76 -47.97 33.68
CA THR A 4 -24.54 -47.28 33.25
C THR A 4 -24.27 -46.17 34.27
N SER A 5 -23.63 -46.51 35.39
CA SER A 5 -23.13 -45.52 36.34
C SER A 5 -22.08 -44.68 35.64
N GLY A 6 -22.38 -43.39 35.51
CA GLY A 6 -21.54 -42.39 34.87
C GLY A 6 -20.14 -42.37 35.47
N VAL A 7 -19.17 -42.52 34.59
CA VAL A 7 -17.80 -42.10 34.85
C VAL A 7 -17.67 -40.72 34.21
N ASP A 8 -18.09 -39.68 34.94
CA ASP A 8 -17.78 -38.30 34.57
C ASP A 8 -16.28 -38.09 34.83
N LEU A 9 -15.49 -38.39 33.79
CA LEU A 9 -14.05 -38.26 33.74
C LEU A 9 -13.64 -36.77 33.72
N PRO A 10 -12.43 -36.43 34.22
CA PRO A 10 -11.80 -35.10 34.24
C PRO A 10 -11.71 -34.39 32.87
N VAL A 11 -12.08 -35.08 31.81
CA VAL A 11 -12.15 -34.58 30.43
C VAL A 11 -13.17 -33.44 30.31
N ASN A 12 -14.31 -33.49 31.02
CA ASN A 12 -15.28 -32.39 30.97
C ASN A 12 -14.73 -31.11 31.60
N ASP A 13 -14.00 -31.19 32.71
CA ASP A 13 -13.36 -30.03 33.34
C ASP A 13 -12.24 -29.45 32.47
N ILE A 14 -11.50 -30.32 31.78
CA ILE A 14 -10.49 -29.94 30.80
C ILE A 14 -11.14 -29.24 29.59
N ILE A 15 -12.23 -29.78 29.04
CA ILE A 15 -12.96 -29.18 27.91
C ILE A 15 -13.55 -27.82 28.32
N ASN A 16 -14.13 -27.73 29.53
CA ASN A 16 -14.71 -26.52 30.09
C ASN A 16 -13.69 -25.42 30.36
N SER A 17 -12.40 -25.74 30.52
CA SER A 17 -11.33 -24.74 30.69
C SER A 17 -10.61 -24.40 29.38
N ILE A 18 -10.39 -25.37 28.49
CA ILE A 18 -9.67 -25.16 27.23
C ILE A 18 -10.48 -24.36 26.21
N ILE A 19 -11.77 -24.63 26.03
CA ILE A 19 -12.58 -23.93 25.02
C ILE A 19 -12.68 -22.43 25.31
N PRO A 20 -12.98 -21.98 26.54
CA PRO A 20 -12.93 -20.56 26.89
C PRO A 20 -11.53 -19.96 26.75
N ALA A 21 -10.50 -20.63 27.27
CA ALA A 21 -9.12 -20.13 27.20
C ALA A 21 -8.61 -19.98 25.75
N HIS A 22 -8.96 -20.90 24.86
CA HIS A 22 -8.63 -20.81 23.44
C HIS A 22 -9.38 -19.64 22.76
N SER A 23 -10.66 -19.46 23.10
CA SER A 23 -11.48 -18.38 22.56
C SER A 23 -10.97 -17.01 23.05
N ASP A 24 -10.62 -16.89 24.32
CA ASP A 24 -10.04 -15.71 24.94
C ASP A 24 -8.65 -15.40 24.38
N GLY A 25 -7.83 -16.41 24.14
CA GLY A 25 -6.52 -16.27 23.50
C GLY A 25 -6.65 -15.71 22.07
N ARG A 26 -7.59 -16.24 21.28
CA ARG A 26 -7.89 -15.73 19.94
C ARG A 26 -8.45 -14.32 19.97
N LEU A 27 -9.38 -14.03 20.88
CA LEU A 27 -9.94 -12.69 21.07
C LEU A 27 -8.86 -11.68 21.46
N HIS A 28 -7.96 -12.06 22.37
CA HIS A 28 -6.82 -11.24 22.75
C HIS A 28 -5.86 -11.00 21.58
N GLY A 29 -5.53 -12.03 20.80
CA GLY A 29 -4.73 -11.89 19.58
C GLY A 29 -5.32 -10.89 18.60
N LEU A 30 -6.61 -11.04 18.27
CA LEU A 30 -7.33 -10.12 17.38
C LEU A 30 -7.40 -8.69 17.96
N LYS A 31 -7.58 -8.55 19.28
CA LYS A 31 -7.57 -7.24 19.94
C LYS A 31 -6.21 -6.56 19.81
N GLN A 32 -5.12 -7.29 19.94
CA GLN A 32 -3.76 -6.78 19.75
C GLN A 32 -3.52 -6.36 18.29
N GLU A 33 -3.93 -7.19 17.33
CA GLU A 33 -3.84 -6.86 15.90
C GLU A 33 -4.62 -5.59 15.55
N LEU A 34 -5.84 -5.45 16.09
CA LEU A 34 -6.65 -4.26 15.89
C LEU A 34 -5.97 -3.00 16.45
N ILE A 35 -5.36 -3.09 17.64
CA ILE A 35 -4.61 -1.97 18.24
C ILE A 35 -3.41 -1.61 17.35
N GLN A 36 -2.67 -2.60 16.86
CA GLN A 36 -1.52 -2.36 15.98
C GLN A 36 -1.94 -1.73 14.65
N LEU A 37 -3.01 -2.20 14.03
CA LEU A 37 -3.55 -1.63 12.80
C LEU A 37 -4.05 -0.21 12.99
N LYS A 38 -4.74 0.07 14.10
CA LYS A 38 -5.15 1.43 14.47
C LYS A 38 -3.93 2.35 14.63
N LYS A 39 -2.87 1.89 15.31
CA LYS A 39 -1.63 2.66 15.44
C LYS A 39 -1.00 2.96 14.08
N LYS A 40 -0.88 1.96 13.20
CA LYS A 40 -0.34 2.14 11.84
C LYS A 40 -1.16 3.14 11.04
N LEU A 41 -2.49 3.08 11.14
CA LEU A 41 -3.37 4.02 10.47
C LEU A 41 -3.14 5.46 10.96
N GLU A 42 -3.07 5.68 12.26
CA GLU A 42 -2.80 7.00 12.83
C GLU A 42 -1.41 7.53 12.45
N ASP A 43 -0.38 6.65 12.42
CA ASP A 43 0.94 7.02 11.93
C ASP A 43 0.91 7.45 10.46
N GLN A 44 0.13 6.77 9.61
CA GLN A 44 -0.05 7.14 8.20
C GLN A 44 -0.82 8.46 8.05
N LYS A 45 -1.87 8.69 8.85
CA LYS A 45 -2.58 9.98 8.87
C LYS A 45 -1.64 11.12 9.24
N ARG A 46 -0.85 10.98 10.30
CA ARG A 46 0.15 11.99 10.70
C ARG A 46 1.17 12.24 9.59
N ARG A 47 1.62 11.20 8.89
CA ARG A 47 2.53 11.36 7.74
C ARG A 47 1.86 12.11 6.59
N ALA A 48 0.61 11.78 6.27
CA ALA A 48 -0.15 12.47 5.24
C ALA A 48 -0.35 13.95 5.59
N GLU A 49 -0.67 14.28 6.83
CA GLU A 49 -0.77 15.65 7.33
C GLU A 49 0.57 16.40 7.24
N ALA A 50 1.67 15.75 7.64
CA ALA A 50 3.01 16.33 7.54
C ALA A 50 3.39 16.61 6.08
N LEU A 51 3.10 15.68 5.15
CA LEU A 51 3.33 15.87 3.72
C LEU A 51 2.45 16.99 3.15
N LYS A 52 1.18 17.06 3.55
CA LYS A 52 0.27 18.13 3.14
C LYS A 52 0.81 19.48 3.58
N LYS A 53 1.21 19.61 4.84
CA LYS A 53 1.83 20.84 5.37
C LYS A 53 3.12 21.19 4.64
N ALA A 54 4.02 20.24 4.42
CA ALA A 54 5.25 20.46 3.68
C ALA A 54 4.98 20.92 2.24
N ASN A 55 3.95 20.35 1.60
CA ASN A 55 3.53 20.77 0.27
C ASN A 55 3.00 22.21 0.28
N GLU A 56 2.10 22.54 1.21
CA GLU A 56 1.55 23.89 1.40
C GLU A 56 2.62 24.93 1.71
N ASP A 57 3.58 24.62 2.58
CA ASP A 57 4.71 25.50 2.87
C ASP A 57 5.59 25.69 1.64
N SER A 58 5.87 24.61 0.89
CA SER A 58 6.65 24.70 -0.34
C SER A 58 5.97 25.48 -1.47
N ARG A 59 4.63 25.57 -1.47
CA ARG A 59 3.86 26.38 -2.43
C ARG A 59 4.11 27.88 -2.27
N LYS A 60 4.45 28.34 -1.06
CA LYS A 60 4.73 29.77 -0.80
C LYS A 60 5.95 30.24 -1.58
N ASP A 61 6.96 29.38 -1.70
CA ASP A 61 8.24 29.73 -2.30
C ASP A 61 8.33 29.34 -3.80
N HIS A 62 7.36 28.60 -4.33
CA HIS A 62 7.39 28.08 -5.70
C HIS A 62 6.08 28.38 -6.42
N TRP A 63 6.08 29.44 -7.24
CA TRP A 63 4.90 29.87 -8.00
C TRP A 63 4.29 28.75 -8.86
N TRP A 64 5.11 27.89 -9.48
CA TRP A 64 4.67 26.78 -10.33
C TRP A 64 3.94 25.65 -9.57
N LYS A 65 3.89 25.69 -8.24
CA LYS A 65 3.10 24.77 -7.41
C LYS A 65 1.70 25.28 -7.10
N LYS A 66 1.35 26.51 -7.50
CA LYS A 66 -0.02 27.02 -7.36
C LYS A 66 -0.95 26.29 -8.33
N PRO A 67 -2.26 26.21 -8.02
CA PRO A 67 -3.28 25.79 -8.97
C PRO A 67 -3.12 26.52 -10.30
N ILE A 68 -3.38 25.83 -11.40
CA ILE A 68 -3.15 26.37 -12.75
C ILE A 68 -4.03 27.60 -13.01
N GLU A 69 -5.19 27.67 -12.34
CA GLU A 69 -6.14 28.77 -12.37
C GLU A 69 -5.63 30.04 -11.67
N GLU A 70 -4.63 29.92 -10.79
CA GLU A 70 -4.00 31.03 -10.05
C GLU A 70 -2.73 31.56 -10.74
N LEU A 71 -2.30 30.94 -11.85
CA LEU A 71 -1.11 31.34 -12.59
C LEU A 71 -1.45 32.42 -13.62
N ASP A 72 -0.59 33.42 -13.73
CA ASP A 72 -0.69 34.40 -14.82
C ASP A 72 -0.21 33.81 -16.16
N ILE A 73 -0.52 34.51 -17.26
CA ILE A 73 -0.21 34.03 -18.62
C ILE A 73 1.31 33.86 -18.82
N GLU A 74 2.13 34.76 -18.26
CA GLU A 74 3.58 34.69 -18.42
C GLU A 74 4.16 33.47 -17.67
N GLN A 75 3.68 33.24 -16.43
CA GLN A 75 4.00 32.07 -15.63
C GLN A 75 3.58 30.77 -16.35
N LEU A 76 2.39 30.73 -16.93
CA LEU A 76 1.90 29.58 -17.69
C LEU A 76 2.79 29.28 -18.90
N MET A 77 3.16 30.30 -19.69
CA MET A 77 4.05 30.14 -20.84
C MET A 77 5.45 29.66 -20.41
N MET A 78 6.00 30.21 -19.31
CA MET A 78 7.27 29.75 -18.75
C MET A 78 7.18 28.29 -18.28
N TYR A 79 6.06 27.92 -17.66
CA TYR A 79 5.83 26.57 -17.15
C TYR A 79 5.67 25.55 -18.28
N GLU A 80 4.91 25.87 -19.32
CA GLU A 80 4.77 25.06 -20.54
C GLU A 80 6.13 24.79 -21.17
N LYS A 81 6.92 25.83 -21.43
CA LYS A 81 8.26 25.69 -22.03
C LYS A 81 9.19 24.82 -21.17
N ALA A 82 9.12 24.95 -19.85
CA ALA A 82 9.90 24.12 -18.93
C ALA A 82 9.47 22.64 -18.99
N LEU A 83 8.16 22.37 -19.04
CA LEU A 83 7.61 21.02 -19.17
C LEU A 83 8.00 20.38 -20.51
N GLU A 84 7.88 21.10 -21.62
CA GLU A 84 8.34 20.61 -22.93
C GLU A 84 9.83 20.24 -22.91
N GLY A 85 10.66 21.09 -22.30
CA GLY A 85 12.08 20.84 -22.13
C GLY A 85 12.35 19.58 -21.29
N LEU A 86 11.58 19.38 -20.22
CA LEU A 86 11.68 18.18 -19.38
C LEU A 86 11.27 16.92 -20.15
N VAL A 87 10.16 16.97 -20.89
CA VAL A 87 9.69 15.87 -21.74
C VAL A 87 10.78 15.48 -22.75
N LYS A 88 11.39 16.45 -23.44
CA LYS A 88 12.51 16.18 -24.37
C LYS A 88 13.68 15.49 -23.68
N LYS A 89 14.09 15.96 -22.50
CA LYS A 89 15.18 15.36 -21.70
C LYS A 89 14.85 13.93 -21.25
N ILE A 90 13.62 13.67 -20.82
CA ILE A 90 13.16 12.32 -20.44
C ILE A 90 13.23 11.40 -21.66
N HIS A 91 12.74 11.83 -22.81
CA HIS A 91 12.83 11.04 -24.05
C HIS A 91 14.28 10.76 -24.47
N MET A 92 15.17 11.74 -24.34
CA MET A 92 16.60 11.53 -24.60
C MET A 92 17.21 10.51 -23.64
N LYS A 93 16.91 10.62 -22.33
CA LYS A 93 17.39 9.69 -21.31
C LYS A 93 16.85 8.28 -21.53
N MET A 94 15.59 8.17 -21.92
CA MET A 94 14.98 6.89 -22.33
C MET A 94 15.74 6.32 -23.53
N LYS A 95 15.88 7.08 -24.62
CA LYS A 95 16.65 6.61 -25.80
C LYS A 95 18.06 6.16 -25.44
N SER A 96 18.78 6.86 -24.56
CA SER A 96 20.11 6.41 -24.10
C SER A 96 20.09 5.14 -23.26
N LEU A 97 19.01 4.85 -22.53
CA LEU A 97 18.86 3.62 -21.75
C LEU A 97 18.46 2.42 -22.64
N PHE A 98 17.77 2.67 -23.75
CA PHE A 98 17.29 1.64 -24.68
C PHE A 98 18.25 1.41 -25.86
N ILE A 99 19.24 2.29 -26.06
CA ILE A 99 20.37 2.09 -26.98
C ILE A 99 21.56 1.59 -26.14
N ASP A 100 21.42 0.40 -25.57
CA ASP A 100 22.57 -0.41 -25.18
C ASP A 100 22.40 -1.80 -25.81
N PRO A 101 22.94 -2.03 -27.02
CA PRO A 101 22.83 -3.32 -27.70
C PRO A 101 23.64 -4.44 -27.02
N ASN A 102 24.39 -4.15 -25.94
CA ASN A 102 25.27 -5.12 -25.27
C ASN A 102 24.87 -5.50 -23.83
N ASN A 103 23.68 -5.10 -23.35
CA ASN A 103 23.20 -5.55 -22.03
C ASN A 103 21.95 -6.45 -22.12
N VAL A 104 22.03 -7.48 -22.96
CA VAL A 104 21.09 -8.62 -22.97
C VAL A 104 21.55 -9.67 -21.96
N ASN A 105 21.62 -9.30 -20.68
CA ASN A 105 21.59 -10.22 -19.54
C ASN A 105 21.56 -9.35 -18.27
N GLU A 106 20.42 -9.00 -17.68
CA GLU A 106 20.09 -9.57 -16.35
C GLU A 106 18.69 -9.17 -15.84
N ARG A 107 17.77 -8.67 -16.69
CA ARG A 107 16.44 -8.23 -16.20
C ARG A 107 15.21 -8.81 -16.89
N THR A 108 15.34 -9.93 -17.60
CA THR A 108 14.19 -10.77 -17.93
C THR A 108 13.99 -11.85 -16.86
N SER A 109 13.70 -11.40 -15.63
CA SER A 109 13.08 -12.25 -14.59
C SER A 109 12.04 -11.41 -13.87
N ILE A 110 11.06 -10.94 -14.61
CA ILE A 110 9.74 -10.68 -14.06
C ILE A 110 8.82 -11.61 -14.85
N ASP A 111 8.70 -12.84 -14.36
CA ASP A 111 7.64 -13.74 -14.77
C ASP A 111 6.31 -13.04 -14.48
N VAL A 112 5.74 -12.45 -15.52
CA VAL A 112 4.35 -12.01 -15.53
C VAL A 112 3.51 -13.28 -15.49
N VAL A 113 3.23 -13.77 -14.29
CA VAL A 113 2.09 -14.67 -14.06
C VAL A 113 0.83 -13.81 -14.16
N GLU A 114 0.49 -13.40 -15.37
CA GLU A 114 -0.81 -12.82 -15.70
C GLU A 114 -1.68 -13.96 -16.24
N ASN A 115 -2.09 -14.85 -15.34
CA ASN A 115 -3.25 -15.72 -15.58
C ASN A 115 -4.51 -14.94 -15.23
N VAL A 116 -4.83 -13.93 -16.04
CA VAL A 116 -6.18 -13.36 -16.07
C VAL A 116 -6.96 -14.13 -17.15
N LYS A 117 -7.77 -15.07 -16.69
CA LYS A 117 -8.74 -15.79 -17.52
C LYS A 117 -9.80 -14.77 -18.01
N PRO A 118 -10.02 -14.58 -19.32
CA PRO A 118 -11.08 -13.70 -19.78
C PRO A 118 -12.44 -14.38 -19.57
N PHE A 119 -13.38 -13.62 -19.01
CA PHE A 119 -14.77 -14.02 -18.84
C PHE A 119 -15.44 -14.22 -20.21
N GLY A 120 -15.99 -15.44 -20.42
CA GLY A 120 -17.14 -15.69 -21.30
C GLY A 120 -16.83 -16.13 -22.75
N GLY A 121 -17.35 -17.29 -23.14
CA GLY A 121 -17.60 -17.64 -24.55
C GLY A 121 -17.50 -19.11 -24.95
N ASN A 122 -18.27 -20.01 -24.35
CA ASN A 122 -19.36 -20.82 -24.95
C ASN A 122 -19.78 -21.93 -23.98
#